data_AF-A0A354YVB6-F1
#
_entry.id   AF-A0A354YVB6-F1
#
_cell.length_a   1.000
_cell.length_b   1.000
_cell.length_c   1.000
_cell.angle_alpha   90.00
_cell.angle_beta   90.00
_cell.angle_gamma   90.00
#
_symmetry.space_group_name_H-M   'P 1'
#
loop_
_entity.id
_entity.type
_entity.pdbx_description
1 polymer ?
#
loop_
_entity_poly.entity_id
_entity_poly.type
_entity_poly.pdbx_seq_one_letter_code
_entity_poly.pdbx_strand_id
1 'polypeptide(L)' 'AGMGYCGVKNIEEMQSNTSFIRITNAGLIESHPHDISITKEAPNYQVI' A
#
# COMPACT_ATOMS: atom_id res chain seq x y z
N ALA A 1 -5.41 -6.52 -0.35
CA ALA A 1 -5.34 -6.95 -1.77
C ALA A 1 -3.89 -7.09 -2.31
N GLY A 2 -2.86 -7.27 -1.47
CA GLY A 2 -1.46 -7.23 -1.95
C GLY A 2 -1.06 -8.37 -2.89
N MET A 3 -1.41 -9.62 -2.57
CA MET A 3 -1.02 -10.79 -3.37
C MET A 3 -1.52 -10.76 -4.82
N GLY A 4 -2.71 -10.19 -5.05
CA GLY A 4 -3.27 -10.04 -6.41
C GLY A 4 -2.46 -9.08 -7.28
N TYR A 5 -2.01 -7.94 -6.72
CA TYR A 5 -1.12 -7.01 -7.43
C TYR A 5 0.24 -7.64 -7.75
N CYS A 6 0.72 -8.53 -6.89
CA CYS A 6 1.96 -9.25 -7.08
C CYS A 6 1.82 -10.52 -7.96
N GLY A 7 0.60 -10.90 -8.36
CA GLY A 7 0.36 -12.10 -9.18
C GLY A 7 0.68 -13.43 -8.49
N VAL A 8 0.67 -13.48 -7.16
CA VAL A 8 1.03 -14.69 -6.38
C VAL A 8 -0.20 -15.33 -5.75
N LYS A 9 -0.24 -16.68 -5.72
CA LYS A 9 -1.42 -17.42 -5.27
C LYS A 9 -1.39 -17.78 -3.78
N ASN A 10 -0.21 -17.77 -3.16
CA ASN A 10 -0.02 -18.12 -1.75
C ASN A 10 1.12 -17.31 -1.11
N ILE A 11 1.31 -17.49 0.20
CA ILE A 11 2.28 -16.74 1.00
C ILE A 11 3.72 -17.10 0.65
N GLU A 12 4.00 -18.37 0.36
CA GLU A 12 5.35 -18.83 0.00
C GLU A 12 5.83 -18.18 -1.30
N GLU A 13 4.96 -18.10 -2.31
CA GLU A 13 5.22 -17.38 -3.55
C GLU A 13 5.38 -15.87 -3.30
N MET A 14 4.59 -15.29 -2.40
CA MET A 14 4.74 -13.87 -2.04
C MET A 14 6.13 -13.58 -1.46
N GLN A 15 6.64 -14.45 -0.59
CA GLN A 15 7.93 -14.26 0.07
C GLN A 15 9.12 -14.45 -0.88
N SER A 16 9.00 -15.33 -1.87
CA SER A 16 10.10 -15.72 -2.76
C SER A 16 10.11 -15.00 -4.12
N ASN A 17 8.94 -14.61 -4.64
CA ASN A 17 8.77 -14.14 -6.03
C ASN A 17 8.38 -12.65 -6.13
N THR A 18 8.36 -11.91 -5.03
CA THR A 18 8.04 -10.46 -5.05
C THR A 18 9.25 -9.62 -4.73
N SER A 19 9.16 -8.32 -5.00
CA SER A 19 10.26 -7.39 -4.78
C SER A 19 9.74 -6.08 -4.21
N PHE A 20 10.53 -5.52 -3.30
CA PHE A 20 10.29 -4.18 -2.79
C PHE A 20 11.15 -3.18 -3.57
N ILE A 21 10.63 -1.96 -3.67
CA ILE A 21 11.41 -0.79 -4.09
C ILE A 21 11.59 0.13 -2.89
N ARG A 22 12.71 0.84 -2.87
CA ARG A 22 12.94 1.89 -1.88
C ARG A 22 12.28 3.17 -2.35
N ILE A 23 11.50 3.80 -1.46
CA ILE A 23 10.86 5.10 -1.72
C ILE A 23 11.50 6.22 -0.90
N THR A 24 11.22 7.46 -1.29
CA THR A 24 11.60 8.67 -0.56
C THR A 24 10.50 9.09 0.42
N ASN A 25 10.80 10.04 1.31
CA ASN A 25 9.76 10.63 2.17
C ASN A 25 8.66 11.35 1.38
N ALA A 26 9.02 11.98 0.25
CA ALA A 26 8.02 12.57 -0.65
C ALA A 26 7.08 11.49 -1.22
N GLY A 27 7.64 10.35 -1.64
CA GLY A 27 6.83 9.22 -2.11
C GLY A 27 5.93 8.61 -1.02
N LEU A 28 6.34 8.68 0.25
CA LEU A 28 5.50 8.26 1.36
C LEU A 28 4.26 9.16 1.50
N ILE A 29 4.44 10.49 1.46
CA ILE A 29 3.35 11.46 1.51
C ILE A 29 2.42 11.26 0.31
N GLU A 30 2.99 11.07 -0.89
CA GLU A 30 2.24 10.78 -2.12
C GLU A 30 1.43 9.48 -2.01
N SER A 31 1.93 8.46 -1.31
CA SER A 31 1.23 7.18 -1.18
C SER A 31 0.00 7.25 -0.27
N HIS A 32 -0.04 8.21 0.68
CA HIS A 32 -1.20 8.46 1.54
C HIS A 32 -2.19 9.39 0.81
N PRO A 33 -3.50 9.39 1.12
CA PRO A 33 -4.39 10.43 0.63
C PRO A 33 -3.85 11.81 1.02
N HIS A 34 -3.66 12.65 0.02
CA HIS A 34 -3.11 14.00 0.13
C HIS A 34 -3.97 14.98 -0.66
N ASP A 35 -3.93 16.26 -0.29
CA ASP A 35 -4.66 17.37 -0.93
C ASP A 35 -6.19 17.21 -1.00
N ILE A 36 -6.77 16.45 -0.06
CA ILE A 36 -8.21 16.25 0.06
C ILE A 36 -8.69 16.33 1.52
N SER A 37 -9.94 16.78 1.70
CA SER A 37 -10.62 16.68 3.00
C SER A 37 -11.39 15.36 3.08
N ILE A 38 -11.04 14.52 4.06
CA ILE A 38 -11.75 13.26 4.31
C ILE A 38 -13.11 13.57 4.94
N THR A 39 -14.19 13.28 4.21
CA THR A 39 -15.56 13.56 4.65
C THR A 39 -16.26 12.34 5.27
N LYS A 40 -15.71 11.14 5.05
CA LYS A 40 -16.18 9.88 5.61
C LYS A 40 -15.00 8.99 5.91
N GLU A 41 -15.00 8.40 7.10
CA GLU A 41 -13.95 7.49 7.51
C GLU A 41 -14.00 6.17 6.74
N ALA A 42 -12.82 5.67 6.38
CA ALA A 42 -12.67 4.35 5.80
C ALA A 42 -12.36 3.34 6.92
N PRO A 43 -12.96 2.14 6.90
CA PRO A 43 -12.79 1.15 7.97
C PRO A 43 -11.36 0.57 8.04
N ASN A 44 -10.54 0.79 7.01
CA ASN A 44 -9.19 0.26 6.87
C ASN A 44 -8.12 1.36 6.72
N TYR A 45 -8.48 2.64 6.94
CA TYR A 45 -7.56 3.76 6.77
C TYR A 45 -7.86 4.87 7.76
N GLN A 46 -6.94 5.07 8.71
CA GLN A 46 -6.99 6.13 9.72
C GLN A 46 -5.78 7.03 9.53
N VAL A 47 -6.01 8.33 9.45
CA VAL A 47 -4.93 9.32 9.52
C VAL A 47 -4.52 9.42 10.99
N ILE A 48 -3.24 9.17 11.28
CA ILE A 48 -2.66 9.29 12.62
C ILE A 48 -2.25 10.74 12.86
#